data_AF-A0A8T8C5Y0-F1
#
_entry.id   AF-A0A8T8C5Y0-F1
#
_cell.length_a   1.000
_cell.length_b   1.000
_cell.length_c   1.000
_cell.angle_alpha   90.00
_cell.angle_beta   90.00
_cell.angle_gamma   90.00
#
_symmetry.space_group_name_H-M   'P 1'
#
loop_
_entity.id
_entity.type
_entity.pdbx_description
1 polymer ?
#
loop_
_entity_poly.entity_id
_entity_poly.type
_entity_poly.pdbx_seq_one_letter_code
_entity_poly.pdbx_strand_id
1 'polypeptide(L)'
;MTSSIFWYDYETTGINPRNDRALQMAGIRTDADLNEIAPPVNLYCQPSDDILPHPAACLITGITPTLLAEKGLSEADFMTRVHAELSAPGTCGAGYNTLRFDDEVTRYSLYRNFFDPYAREWQGGNSRWDLIDVVRAAYALRPDGIVWPEQDGRVTLKLERLTAANGIDHGQAHDALSDVRATIALARLIREKQPRLYDYLFALRSKQKVQDQIRLMQPLVHISGRFSAARNYLGVVLPLAWHPHNRNALIVCDLHLDHSPLLDQDASTLKQRLYTRHEALSEGELPVPLKLLHINRCPVIAPMGVLRSEDQERLQLDMAGYESRAAALNESREVWQDKVLALYGKEDFTASEDPEQQLYDGFIADRDRRLCEQVRLADPERLAGDAWPFDDTRLPELLFRYRARNFPHTLSREEQQRWQHFCQERLRNPEWGAPNTLQDFTKALIELSLNATPDQLDVLRQWQDYAQLLSARLQL
;
A
#
# COMPACT_ATOMS: atom_id res chain seq x y z
N MET A 1 -17.32 17.04 16.31
CA MET A 1 -16.08 17.04 15.49
C MET A 1 -16.51 16.98 14.03
N THR A 2 -16.02 17.89 13.19
CA THR A 2 -16.32 17.93 11.76
C THR A 2 -15.47 16.88 11.04
N SER A 3 -16.10 15.97 10.29
CA SER A 3 -15.38 14.99 9.48
C SER A 3 -14.56 15.69 8.39
N SER A 4 -13.33 15.23 8.15
CA SER A 4 -12.47 15.74 7.08
C SER A 4 -11.83 14.59 6.30
N ILE A 5 -11.33 14.88 5.10
CA ILE A 5 -10.50 13.97 4.32
C ILE A 5 -9.09 14.55 4.32
N PHE A 6 -8.09 13.74 4.68
CA PHE A 6 -6.69 14.10 4.52
C PHE A 6 -6.14 13.32 3.34
N TRP A 7 -5.97 14.02 2.22
CA TRP A 7 -5.40 13.49 0.99
C TRP A 7 -3.90 13.53 1.09
N TYR A 8 -3.20 12.44 0.84
CA TYR A 8 -1.75 12.38 0.98
C TYR A 8 -1.11 11.39 0.01
N ASP A 9 0.19 11.59 -0.18
CA ASP A 9 1.05 10.79 -1.05
C ASP A 9 2.49 10.81 -0.51
N TYR A 10 3.25 9.74 -0.78
CA TYR A 10 4.67 9.67 -0.45
C TYR A 10 5.55 9.50 -1.69
N GLU A 11 6.68 10.19 -1.66
CA GLU A 11 7.84 9.78 -2.44
C GLU A 11 8.79 8.99 -1.54
N THR A 12 9.32 7.87 -2.05
CA THR A 12 10.08 6.90 -1.24
C THR A 12 11.38 6.47 -1.91
N THR A 13 12.22 5.75 -1.16
CA THR A 13 13.49 5.21 -1.65
C THR A 13 13.33 4.08 -2.68
N GLY A 14 12.12 3.55 -2.88
CA GLY A 14 11.87 2.39 -3.74
C GLY A 14 10.39 2.02 -3.83
N ILE A 15 10.09 0.72 -3.91
CA ILE A 15 8.72 0.21 -4.16
C ILE A 15 8.28 -0.85 -3.15
N ASN A 16 9.11 -1.18 -2.17
CA ASN A 16 8.82 -2.18 -1.15
C ASN A 16 8.63 -1.50 0.21
N PRO A 17 7.38 -1.23 0.63
CA PRO A 17 7.08 -0.54 1.89
C PRO A 17 7.67 -1.17 3.15
N ARG A 18 8.03 -2.46 3.08
CA ARG A 18 8.61 -3.24 4.17
C ARG A 18 10.01 -2.74 4.56
N ASN A 19 10.86 -2.40 3.59
CA ASN A 19 12.23 -1.97 3.84
C ASN A 19 12.54 -0.56 3.35
N ASP A 20 11.92 -0.12 2.25
CA ASP A 20 12.03 1.25 1.73
C ASP A 20 11.53 2.31 2.73
N ARG A 21 12.05 3.54 2.56
CA ARG A 21 11.81 4.69 3.45
C ARG A 21 11.11 5.82 2.72
N ALA A 22 10.26 6.54 3.45
CA ALA A 22 9.72 7.81 2.97
C ALA A 22 10.86 8.83 2.83
N LEU A 23 10.83 9.60 1.74
CA LEU A 23 11.70 10.75 1.49
C LEU A 23 10.91 12.07 1.49
N GLN A 24 9.65 12.03 1.06
CA GLN A 24 8.71 13.14 1.13
C GLN A 24 7.31 12.64 1.51
N MET A 25 6.56 13.42 2.25
CA MET A 25 5.10 13.28 2.38
C MET A 25 4.46 14.62 2.12
N ALA A 26 3.52 14.66 1.20
CA ALA A 26 2.65 15.80 1.03
C ALA A 26 1.22 15.44 1.39
N GLY A 27 0.46 16.43 1.88
CA GLY A 27 -0.95 16.22 2.15
C GLY A 27 -1.77 17.49 2.23
N ILE A 28 -3.05 17.36 1.91
CA ILE A 28 -4.04 18.44 1.91
C ILE A 28 -5.29 17.97 2.63
N ARG A 29 -5.75 18.77 3.58
CA ARG A 29 -7.00 18.51 4.30
C ARG A 29 -8.17 19.20 3.62
N THR A 30 -9.23 18.44 3.37
CA THR A 30 -10.49 18.96 2.82
C THR A 30 -11.68 18.68 3.71
N ASP A 31 -12.75 19.46 3.54
CA ASP A 31 -14.08 19.09 3.99
C ASP A 31 -14.69 17.97 3.12
N ALA A 32 -15.95 17.61 3.37
CA ALA A 32 -16.69 16.59 2.61
C ALA A 32 -17.06 17.05 1.19
N ASP A 33 -17.09 18.36 0.93
CA ASP A 33 -17.30 18.94 -0.39
C ASP A 33 -16.00 19.08 -1.20
N LEU A 34 -14.89 18.59 -0.63
CA LEU A 34 -13.54 18.59 -1.18
C LEU A 34 -12.92 19.99 -1.25
N ASN A 35 -13.37 20.96 -0.44
CA ASN A 35 -12.71 22.26 -0.32
C ASN A 35 -11.54 22.18 0.66
N GLU A 36 -10.41 22.82 0.36
CA GLU A 36 -9.25 22.88 1.27
C GLU A 36 -9.59 23.66 2.54
N ILE A 37 -9.32 23.07 3.71
CA ILE A 37 -9.67 23.66 5.02
C ILE A 37 -8.45 23.89 5.93
N ALA A 38 -7.25 23.57 5.46
CA ALA A 38 -5.99 23.83 6.15
C ALA A 38 -4.86 24.05 5.12
N PRO A 39 -3.75 24.71 5.52
CA PRO A 39 -2.57 24.82 4.67
C PRO A 39 -2.06 23.43 4.26
N PRO A 40 -1.54 23.26 3.03
CA PRO A 40 -0.89 22.03 2.63
C PRO A 40 0.31 21.69 3.52
N VAL A 41 0.48 20.40 3.77
CA VAL A 41 1.64 19.82 4.45
C VAL A 41 2.59 19.31 3.38
N ASN A 42 3.88 19.65 3.50
CA ASN A 42 4.93 19.13 2.64
C ASN A 42 6.19 18.93 3.50
N LEU A 43 6.53 17.67 3.78
CA LEU A 43 7.60 17.29 4.68
C LEU A 43 8.62 16.45 3.92
N TYR A 44 9.90 16.64 4.23
CA TYR A 44 10.98 15.79 3.74
C TYR A 44 11.59 14.98 4.90
N CYS A 45 12.05 13.77 4.62
CA CYS A 45 12.68 12.87 5.58
C CYS A 45 14.12 12.57 5.13
N GLN A 46 15.08 12.87 5.99
CA GLN A 46 16.49 12.55 5.76
C GLN A 46 16.69 11.03 5.97
N PRO A 47 17.17 10.28 4.96
CA PRO A 47 17.52 8.88 5.15
C PRO A 47 18.72 8.76 6.09
N SER A 48 18.69 7.71 6.91
CA SER A 48 19.80 7.32 7.79
C SER A 48 20.95 6.68 7.00
N ASP A 49 22.12 6.60 7.62
CA ASP A 49 23.37 6.06 7.06
C ASP A 49 23.28 4.58 6.65
N ASP A 50 22.27 3.84 7.08
CA ASP A 50 22.01 2.45 6.71
C ASP A 50 21.06 2.29 5.52
N ILE A 51 20.69 3.39 4.85
CA ILE A 51 19.70 3.44 3.77
C ILE A 51 20.30 4.10 2.53
N LEU A 52 20.14 3.42 1.39
CA LEU A 52 20.47 3.96 0.08
C LEU A 52 19.26 3.76 -0.86
N PRO A 53 18.77 4.80 -1.55
CA PRO A 53 17.63 4.64 -2.42
C PRO A 53 17.97 3.86 -3.69
N HIS A 54 16.94 3.33 -4.34
CA HIS A 54 17.08 2.80 -5.68
C HIS A 54 17.25 3.98 -6.67
N PRO A 55 18.26 3.96 -7.57
CA PRO A 55 18.47 5.07 -8.52
C PRO A 55 17.25 5.38 -9.40
N ALA A 56 16.46 4.36 -9.78
CA ALA A 56 15.20 4.60 -10.51
C ALA A 56 14.19 5.43 -9.72
N ALA A 57 14.09 5.23 -8.39
CA ALA A 57 13.21 6.05 -7.55
C ALA A 57 13.72 7.49 -7.49
N CYS A 58 15.05 7.68 -7.38
CA CYS A 58 15.64 9.02 -7.43
C CYS A 58 15.30 9.75 -8.74
N LEU A 59 15.31 9.05 -9.87
CA LEU A 59 14.96 9.63 -11.18
C LEU A 59 13.48 9.99 -11.31
N ILE A 60 12.59 9.19 -10.73
CA ILE A 60 11.15 9.41 -10.77
C ILE A 60 10.79 10.62 -9.89
N THR A 61 11.30 10.64 -8.66
CA THR A 61 10.96 11.64 -7.65
C THR A 61 11.71 12.96 -7.82
N GLY A 62 12.90 12.92 -8.44
CA GLY A 62 13.80 14.08 -8.53
C GLY A 62 14.35 14.55 -7.17
N ILE A 63 14.09 13.84 -6.07
CA ILE A 63 14.55 14.24 -4.74
C ILE A 63 16.06 14.00 -4.62
N THR A 64 16.80 15.04 -4.27
CA THR A 64 18.26 15.00 -4.16
C THR A 64 18.74 14.95 -2.70
N PRO A 65 19.94 14.39 -2.44
CA PRO A 65 20.55 14.46 -1.10
C PRO A 65 20.72 15.90 -0.60
N THR A 66 21.00 16.85 -1.50
CA THR A 66 21.15 18.27 -1.16
C THR A 66 19.84 18.85 -0.61
N LEU A 67 18.71 18.55 -1.26
CA LEU A 67 17.39 18.97 -0.79
C LEU A 67 17.06 18.36 0.57
N LEU A 68 17.36 17.06 0.74
CA LEU A 68 17.13 16.35 1.99
C LEU A 68 18.02 16.87 3.12
N ALA A 69 19.27 17.25 2.85
CA ALA A 69 20.14 17.87 3.84
C ALA A 69 19.64 19.25 4.29
N GLU A 70 19.00 20.02 3.39
CA GLU A 70 18.46 21.35 3.70
C GLU A 70 17.12 21.29 4.45
N LYS A 71 16.22 20.40 4.03
CA LYS A 71 14.81 20.39 4.46
C LYS A 71 14.38 19.14 5.22
N GLY A 72 15.19 18.10 5.21
CA GLY A 72 14.87 16.79 5.77
C GLY A 72 14.80 16.81 7.29
N LEU A 73 13.77 16.17 7.80
CA LEU A 73 13.62 15.87 9.22
C LEU A 73 14.22 14.49 9.53
N SER A 74 14.48 14.22 10.81
CA SER A 74 14.68 12.83 11.27
C SER A 74 13.42 11.99 11.00
N GLU A 75 13.54 10.67 10.84
CA GLU A 75 12.36 9.80 10.61
C GLU A 75 11.38 9.92 11.80
N ALA A 76 11.89 10.08 13.03
CA ALA A 76 11.09 10.30 14.23
C ALA A 76 10.25 11.59 14.17
N ASP A 77 10.86 12.72 13.82
CA ASP A 77 10.16 14.00 13.72
C ASP A 77 9.20 14.03 12.54
N PHE A 78 9.64 13.49 11.40
CA PHE A 78 8.84 13.33 10.19
C PHE A 78 7.57 12.55 10.51
N MET A 79 7.71 11.34 11.08
CA MET A 79 6.57 10.49 11.40
C MET A 79 5.69 11.03 12.52
N THR A 80 6.25 11.80 13.46
CA THR A 80 5.44 12.50 14.48
C THR A 80 4.48 13.50 13.84
N ARG A 81 4.94 14.28 12.86
CA ARG A 81 4.11 15.26 12.14
C ARG A 81 3.10 14.57 11.21
N VAL A 82 3.54 13.57 10.45
CA VAL A 82 2.66 12.73 9.62
C VAL A 82 1.55 12.11 10.46
N HIS A 83 1.91 11.52 11.61
CA HIS A 83 0.94 10.89 12.51
C HIS A 83 -0.06 11.90 13.04
N ALA A 84 0.36 13.12 13.40
CA ALA A 84 -0.54 14.16 13.89
C ALA A 84 -1.64 14.49 12.86
N GLU A 85 -1.30 14.58 11.57
CA GLU A 85 -2.27 14.83 10.51
C GLU A 85 -3.23 13.65 10.31
N LEU A 86 -2.69 12.43 10.21
CA LEU A 86 -3.50 11.24 9.90
C LEU A 86 -4.32 10.73 11.09
N SER A 87 -3.90 11.03 12.33
CA SER A 87 -4.59 10.58 13.56
C SER A 87 -5.58 11.60 14.11
N ALA A 88 -5.64 12.82 13.56
CA ALA A 88 -6.61 13.82 13.97
C ALA A 88 -8.05 13.23 13.93
N PRO A 89 -8.87 13.37 14.99
CA PRO A 89 -10.17 12.72 15.07
C PRO A 89 -11.13 13.07 13.93
N GLY A 90 -11.89 12.09 13.44
CA GLY A 90 -12.81 12.23 12.32
C GLY A 90 -12.13 12.38 10.95
N THR A 91 -10.85 12.01 10.83
CA THR A 91 -10.09 12.06 9.56
C THR A 91 -10.30 10.79 8.74
N CYS A 92 -10.63 10.96 7.46
CA CYS A 92 -10.49 9.93 6.46
C CYS A 92 -9.16 10.11 5.73
N GLY A 93 -8.16 9.26 5.97
CA GLY A 93 -6.93 9.25 5.16
C GLY A 93 -7.23 8.73 3.75
N ALA A 94 -6.90 9.48 2.71
CA ALA A 94 -7.17 9.09 1.33
C ALA A 94 -6.00 9.46 0.40
N GLY A 95 -5.95 8.84 -0.77
CA GLY A 95 -4.91 9.07 -1.77
C GLY A 95 -5.20 8.28 -3.04
N TYR A 96 -4.19 8.14 -3.89
CA TYR A 96 -4.28 7.36 -5.13
C TYR A 96 -3.42 6.11 -5.04
N ASN A 97 -4.03 4.93 -4.90
CA ASN A 97 -3.36 3.65 -4.62
C ASN A 97 -2.71 3.53 -3.23
N THR A 98 -3.13 4.39 -2.31
CA THR A 98 -2.62 4.47 -0.93
C THR A 98 -2.78 3.19 -0.12
N LEU A 99 -3.91 2.45 -0.24
CA LEU A 99 -4.18 1.28 0.60
C LEU A 99 -3.21 0.11 0.36
N ARG A 100 -2.52 0.11 -0.78
CA ARG A 100 -1.57 -0.94 -1.18
C ARG A 100 -0.11 -0.49 -1.09
N PHE A 101 0.14 0.79 -0.89
CA PHE A 101 1.49 1.36 -0.87
C PHE A 101 1.67 2.34 0.30
N ASP A 102 1.15 3.56 0.21
CA ASP A 102 1.38 4.64 1.18
C ASP A 102 0.92 4.30 2.60
N ASP A 103 -0.19 3.56 2.74
CA ASP A 103 -0.64 3.02 4.02
C ASP A 103 0.35 2.02 4.61
N GLU A 104 0.97 1.19 3.77
CA GLU A 104 1.97 0.22 4.20
C GLU A 104 3.27 0.94 4.59
N VAL A 105 3.69 1.95 3.81
CA VAL A 105 4.82 2.83 4.15
C VAL A 105 4.56 3.50 5.51
N THR A 106 3.36 4.03 5.70
CA THR A 106 2.94 4.65 6.96
C THR A 106 3.00 3.64 8.12
N ARG A 107 2.43 2.44 7.95
CA ARG A 107 2.42 1.42 9.01
C ARG A 107 3.82 0.98 9.42
N TYR A 108 4.68 0.66 8.45
CA TYR A 108 6.05 0.27 8.73
C TYR A 108 6.85 1.42 9.35
N SER A 109 6.65 2.65 8.89
CA SER A 109 7.32 3.83 9.45
C SER A 109 6.85 4.15 10.87
N LEU A 110 5.55 4.06 11.15
CA LEU A 110 4.99 4.19 12.52
C LEU A 110 5.53 3.11 13.45
N TYR A 111 5.57 1.86 12.98
CA TYR A 111 6.11 0.71 13.73
C TYR A 111 7.58 0.92 14.12
N ARG A 112 8.43 1.34 13.18
CA ARG A 112 9.85 1.65 13.45
C ARG A 112 10.04 2.84 14.40
N ASN A 113 9.04 3.71 14.51
CA ASN A 113 9.06 4.92 15.33
C ASN A 113 8.12 4.82 16.54
N PHE A 114 7.81 3.59 17.00
CA PHE A 114 7.09 3.31 18.26
C PHE A 114 5.66 3.88 18.36
N PHE A 115 5.02 4.17 17.22
CA PHE A 115 3.59 4.46 17.16
C PHE A 115 2.79 3.17 16.97
N ASP A 116 1.51 3.17 17.37
CA ASP A 116 0.60 2.10 16.95
C ASP A 116 0.37 2.21 15.42
N PRO A 117 0.71 1.17 14.63
CA PRO A 117 0.65 1.25 13.17
C PRO A 117 -0.76 1.40 12.60
N TYR A 118 -1.79 1.06 13.40
CA TYR A 118 -3.16 0.88 12.92
C TYR A 118 -4.16 1.84 13.58
N ALA A 119 -3.87 2.37 14.78
CA ALA A 119 -4.80 3.20 15.55
C ALA A 119 -5.36 4.39 14.75
N ARG A 120 -4.50 5.08 13.98
CA ARG A 120 -4.91 6.21 13.12
C ARG A 120 -5.99 5.87 12.09
N GLU A 121 -6.15 4.59 11.76
CA GLU A 121 -7.06 4.10 10.72
C GLU A 121 -8.51 3.93 11.21
N TRP A 122 -8.76 3.98 12.52
CA TRP A 122 -10.09 3.72 13.11
C TRP A 122 -10.39 4.48 14.41
N GLN A 123 -9.38 4.80 15.22
CA GLN A 123 -9.57 5.49 16.50
C GLN A 123 -10.07 6.92 16.27
N GLY A 124 -10.87 7.45 17.19
CA GLY A 124 -11.41 8.81 17.07
C GLY A 124 -12.43 9.00 15.94
N GLY A 125 -12.98 7.90 15.41
CA GLY A 125 -13.89 7.93 14.25
C GLY A 125 -13.17 8.07 12.91
N ASN A 126 -11.86 7.80 12.87
CA ASN A 126 -11.09 7.85 11.65
C ASN A 126 -11.45 6.71 10.69
N SER A 127 -11.10 6.90 9.42
CA SER A 127 -11.24 5.89 8.37
C SER A 127 -10.13 6.03 7.34
N ARG A 128 -10.12 5.14 6.35
CA ARG A 128 -9.25 5.23 5.18
C ARG A 128 -10.05 5.10 3.91
N TRP A 129 -9.52 5.57 2.79
CA TRP A 129 -10.14 5.43 1.47
C TRP A 129 -9.10 5.50 0.36
N ASP A 130 -9.44 5.05 -0.85
CA ASP A 130 -8.50 5.02 -1.97
C ASP A 130 -9.21 5.30 -3.29
N LEU A 131 -8.73 6.29 -4.01
CA LEU A 131 -9.36 6.76 -5.23
C LEU A 131 -9.12 5.82 -6.41
N ILE A 132 -8.10 4.96 -6.41
CA ILE A 132 -7.80 4.11 -7.58
C ILE A 132 -8.95 3.15 -7.91
N ASP A 133 -9.55 2.51 -6.91
CA ASP A 133 -10.66 1.58 -7.12
C ASP A 133 -11.97 2.34 -7.38
N VAL A 134 -12.08 3.61 -6.96
CA VAL A 134 -13.17 4.52 -7.34
C VAL A 134 -13.10 4.87 -8.83
N VAL A 135 -11.92 5.20 -9.32
CA VAL A 135 -11.66 5.46 -10.75
C VAL A 135 -11.96 4.24 -11.59
N ARG A 136 -11.50 3.04 -11.17
CA ARG A 136 -11.83 1.78 -11.85
C ARG A 136 -13.33 1.54 -11.89
N ALA A 137 -14.05 1.83 -10.81
CA ALA A 137 -15.49 1.65 -10.74
C ALA A 137 -16.24 2.64 -11.63
N ALA A 138 -15.80 3.90 -11.68
CA ALA A 138 -16.34 4.89 -12.60
C ALA A 138 -16.14 4.44 -14.05
N TYR A 139 -14.92 4.04 -14.43
CA TYR A 139 -14.63 3.52 -15.77
C TYR A 139 -15.49 2.29 -16.12
N ALA A 140 -15.56 1.30 -15.24
CA ALA A 140 -16.25 0.06 -15.53
C ALA A 140 -17.78 0.25 -15.56
N LEU A 141 -18.34 0.94 -14.58
CA LEU A 141 -19.79 0.98 -14.35
C LEU A 141 -20.45 2.25 -14.91
N ARG A 142 -19.82 3.41 -14.78
CA ARG A 142 -20.43 4.71 -15.13
C ARG A 142 -19.42 5.62 -15.83
N PRO A 143 -18.96 5.26 -17.05
CA PRO A 143 -17.87 5.97 -17.72
C PRO A 143 -18.26 7.36 -18.22
N ASP A 144 -19.55 7.63 -18.38
CA ASP A 144 -20.06 8.86 -18.99
C ASP A 144 -19.59 10.12 -18.25
N GLY A 145 -19.18 11.14 -19.02
CA GLY A 145 -18.75 12.44 -18.51
C GLY A 145 -17.27 12.55 -18.14
N ILE A 146 -16.51 11.45 -18.22
CA ILE A 146 -15.06 11.40 -18.00
C ILE A 146 -14.38 10.91 -19.28
N VAL A 147 -13.30 11.57 -19.67
CA VAL A 147 -12.45 11.15 -20.80
C VAL A 147 -11.46 10.11 -20.29
N TRP A 148 -11.48 8.93 -20.90
CA TRP A 148 -10.62 7.80 -20.53
C TRP A 148 -9.47 7.69 -21.53
N PRO A 149 -8.23 8.09 -21.16
CA PRO A 149 -7.09 8.06 -22.06
C PRO A 149 -6.68 6.63 -22.39
N GLU A 150 -6.18 6.43 -23.60
CA GLU A 150 -5.62 5.16 -24.05
C GLU A 150 -4.10 5.23 -24.21
N GLN A 151 -3.45 4.11 -23.94
CA GLN A 151 -2.05 3.85 -24.24
C GLN A 151 -1.96 2.46 -24.89
N ASP A 152 -1.36 2.39 -26.07
CA ASP A 152 -1.21 1.14 -26.85
C ASP A 152 -2.56 0.41 -27.07
N GLY A 153 -3.63 1.18 -27.34
CA GLY A 153 -4.99 0.69 -27.59
C GLY A 153 -5.71 0.17 -26.34
N ARG A 154 -5.23 0.50 -25.14
CA ARG A 154 -5.84 0.12 -23.85
C ARG A 154 -6.01 1.33 -22.95
N VAL A 155 -7.13 1.38 -22.22
CA VAL A 155 -7.35 2.45 -21.24
C VAL A 155 -6.28 2.42 -20.15
N THR A 156 -5.68 3.58 -19.88
CA THR A 156 -4.70 3.77 -18.81
C THR A 156 -5.33 4.57 -17.67
N LEU A 157 -5.17 4.06 -16.45
CA LEU A 157 -5.61 4.71 -15.22
C LEU A 157 -4.43 5.33 -14.47
N LYS A 158 -3.40 5.77 -15.18
CA LYS A 158 -2.31 6.55 -14.58
C LYS A 158 -2.78 7.98 -14.32
N LEU A 159 -2.47 8.52 -13.14
CA LEU A 159 -3.01 9.80 -12.68
C LEU A 159 -2.65 10.94 -13.64
N GLU A 160 -1.41 10.98 -14.12
CA GLU A 160 -0.88 11.97 -15.06
C GLU A 160 -1.56 11.93 -16.44
N ARG A 161 -2.01 10.75 -16.87
CA ARG A 161 -2.74 10.61 -18.13
C ARG A 161 -4.21 11.00 -17.97
N LEU A 162 -4.84 10.57 -16.88
CA LEU A 162 -6.24 10.88 -16.60
C LEU A 162 -6.47 12.38 -16.41
N THR A 163 -5.60 13.04 -15.64
CA THR A 163 -5.66 14.48 -15.42
C THR A 163 -5.51 15.26 -16.72
N ALA A 164 -4.47 14.96 -17.52
CA ALA A 164 -4.24 15.59 -18.81
C ALA A 164 -5.44 15.43 -19.77
N ALA A 165 -6.02 14.22 -19.85
CA ALA A 165 -7.15 13.94 -20.72
C ALA A 165 -8.45 14.67 -20.32
N ASN A 166 -8.57 15.06 -19.05
CA ASN A 166 -9.74 15.75 -18.50
C ASN A 166 -9.50 17.24 -18.22
N GLY A 167 -8.40 17.81 -18.72
CA GLY A 167 -8.09 19.24 -18.55
C GLY A 167 -7.80 19.64 -17.11
N ILE A 168 -7.32 18.71 -16.28
CA ILE A 168 -6.91 18.94 -14.90
C ILE A 168 -5.41 19.25 -14.88
N ASP A 169 -5.03 20.37 -14.27
CA ASP A 169 -3.62 20.70 -14.02
C ASP A 169 -2.99 19.72 -13.03
N HIS A 170 -1.78 19.27 -13.35
CA HIS A 170 -1.03 18.29 -12.57
C HIS A 170 0.41 18.77 -12.27
N GLY A 171 0.72 20.05 -12.50
CA GLY A 171 2.02 20.61 -12.12
C GLY A 171 3.21 19.75 -12.59
N GLN A 172 4.09 19.38 -11.65
CA GLN A 172 5.13 18.38 -11.87
C GLN A 172 4.64 17.02 -11.37
N ALA A 173 4.40 16.07 -12.26
CA ALA A 173 4.08 14.69 -11.87
C ALA A 173 5.25 14.10 -11.07
N HIS A 174 4.94 13.25 -10.08
CA HIS A 174 5.95 12.68 -9.15
C HIS A 174 6.60 13.72 -8.23
N ASP A 175 5.88 14.82 -7.97
CA ASP A 175 5.99 15.61 -6.75
C ASP A 175 4.75 15.31 -5.91
N ALA A 176 4.92 14.81 -4.69
CA ALA A 176 3.82 14.35 -3.84
C ALA A 176 2.71 15.41 -3.68
N LEU A 177 3.04 16.70 -3.62
CA LEU A 177 2.02 17.75 -3.46
C LEU A 177 1.19 17.95 -4.73
N SER A 178 1.83 17.90 -5.90
CA SER A 178 1.18 17.94 -7.20
C SER A 178 0.25 16.73 -7.40
N ASP A 179 0.71 15.53 -7.04
CA ASP A 179 -0.06 14.28 -7.12
C ASP A 179 -1.28 14.31 -6.16
N VAL A 180 -1.13 14.88 -4.95
CA VAL A 180 -2.25 15.10 -4.02
C VAL A 180 -3.30 16.05 -4.61
N ARG A 181 -2.88 17.16 -5.21
CA ARG A 181 -3.80 18.13 -5.85
C ARG A 181 -4.54 17.50 -7.03
N ALA A 182 -3.82 16.76 -7.87
CA ALA A 182 -4.39 16.00 -8.98
C ALA A 182 -5.41 14.96 -8.50
N THR A 183 -5.10 14.25 -7.41
CA THR A 183 -6.01 13.27 -6.79
C THR A 183 -7.31 13.93 -6.32
N ILE A 184 -7.23 15.08 -5.62
CA ILE A 184 -8.41 15.84 -5.18
C ILE A 184 -9.23 16.31 -6.37
N ALA A 185 -8.59 16.85 -7.41
CA ALA A 185 -9.27 17.33 -8.61
C ALA A 185 -9.98 16.19 -9.35
N LEU A 186 -9.37 15.00 -9.45
CA LEU A 186 -10.01 13.83 -10.02
C LEU A 186 -11.18 13.33 -9.17
N ALA A 187 -11.06 13.36 -7.84
CA ALA A 187 -12.18 13.06 -6.94
C ALA A 187 -13.35 14.03 -7.13
N ARG A 188 -13.07 15.34 -7.28
CA ARG A 188 -14.08 16.36 -7.61
C ARG A 188 -14.76 16.08 -8.95
N LEU A 189 -13.99 15.73 -9.99
CA LEU A 189 -14.53 15.37 -11.30
C LEU A 189 -15.49 14.17 -11.21
N ILE A 190 -15.09 13.10 -10.53
CA ILE A 190 -15.93 11.90 -10.36
C ILE A 190 -17.19 12.25 -9.56
N ARG A 191 -17.07 13.06 -8.50
CA ARG A 191 -18.22 13.52 -7.71
C ARG A 191 -19.19 14.37 -8.55
N GLU A 192 -18.68 15.23 -9.43
CA GLU A 192 -19.50 16.07 -10.32
C GLU A 192 -20.24 15.22 -11.36
N LYS A 193 -19.53 14.32 -12.05
CA LYS A 193 -20.10 13.54 -13.16
C LYS A 193 -20.92 12.35 -12.69
N GLN A 194 -20.53 11.72 -11.58
CA GLN A 194 -21.12 10.49 -11.06
C GLN A 194 -21.38 10.56 -9.53
N PRO A 195 -22.19 11.53 -9.04
CA PRO A 195 -22.36 11.80 -7.61
C PRO A 195 -22.88 10.59 -6.82
N ARG A 196 -23.87 9.87 -7.36
CA ARG A 196 -24.43 8.67 -6.71
C ARG A 196 -23.42 7.55 -6.57
N LEU A 197 -22.53 7.38 -7.56
CA LEU A 197 -21.47 6.38 -7.50
C LEU A 197 -20.43 6.80 -6.45
N TYR A 198 -20.00 8.06 -6.47
CA TYR A 198 -19.08 8.62 -5.49
C TYR A 198 -19.58 8.40 -4.06
N ASP A 199 -20.82 8.79 -3.76
CA ASP A 199 -21.40 8.66 -2.42
C ASP A 199 -21.50 7.20 -1.96
N TYR A 200 -21.91 6.31 -2.87
CA TYR A 200 -21.98 4.87 -2.61
C TYR A 200 -20.60 4.30 -2.26
N LEU A 201 -19.57 4.61 -3.06
CA LEU A 201 -18.21 4.11 -2.86
C LEU A 201 -17.54 4.74 -1.63
N PHE A 202 -17.82 6.01 -1.35
CA PHE A 202 -17.35 6.66 -0.14
C PHE A 202 -17.95 6.01 1.11
N ALA A 203 -19.23 5.60 1.08
CA ALA A 203 -19.85 4.87 2.18
C ALA A 203 -19.21 3.48 2.39
N LEU A 204 -18.78 2.81 1.31
CA LEU A 204 -18.09 1.51 1.37
C LEU A 204 -16.68 1.55 1.96
N ARG A 205 -16.16 2.72 2.32
CA ARG A 205 -14.95 2.80 3.17
C ARG A 205 -15.16 2.20 4.56
N SER A 206 -16.42 2.10 5.01
CA SER A 206 -16.78 1.45 6.25
C SER A 206 -16.89 -0.07 6.07
N LYS A 207 -16.14 -0.81 6.89
CA LYS A 207 -16.21 -2.27 6.96
C LYS A 207 -17.65 -2.78 7.17
N GLN A 208 -18.43 -2.11 8.01
CA GLN A 208 -19.82 -2.49 8.26
C GLN A 208 -20.67 -2.35 7.00
N LYS A 209 -20.52 -1.23 6.27
CA LYS A 209 -21.25 -1.00 5.01
C LYS A 209 -20.90 -2.03 3.94
N VAL A 210 -19.64 -2.46 3.88
CA VAL A 210 -19.22 -3.58 3.02
C VAL A 210 -19.90 -4.88 3.44
N GLN A 211 -19.89 -5.22 4.73
CA GLN A 211 -20.54 -6.43 5.24
C GLN A 211 -22.05 -6.46 4.96
N ASP A 212 -22.72 -5.32 5.06
CA ASP A 212 -24.15 -5.20 4.78
C ASP A 212 -24.52 -5.64 3.34
N GLN A 213 -23.59 -5.50 2.38
CA GLN A 213 -23.76 -5.90 0.98
C GLN A 213 -23.43 -7.38 0.71
N ILE A 214 -22.79 -8.08 1.65
CA ILE A 214 -22.32 -9.46 1.43
C ILE A 214 -23.40 -10.45 1.89
N ARG A 215 -23.78 -11.36 1.01
CA ARG A 215 -24.53 -12.57 1.33
C ARG A 215 -23.79 -13.76 0.73
N LEU A 216 -23.56 -14.79 1.52
CA LEU A 216 -22.92 -16.01 1.03
C LEU A 216 -23.80 -16.64 -0.05
N MET A 217 -23.16 -17.19 -1.07
CA MET A 217 -23.79 -17.84 -2.22
C MET A 217 -24.69 -16.91 -3.07
N GLN A 218 -24.58 -15.59 -2.89
CA GLN A 218 -25.25 -14.62 -3.75
C GLN A 218 -24.21 -13.86 -4.59
N PRO A 219 -24.26 -13.93 -5.93
CA PRO A 219 -23.34 -13.20 -6.79
C PRO A 219 -23.38 -11.69 -6.54
N LEU A 220 -22.21 -11.06 -6.63
CA LEU A 220 -22.05 -9.62 -6.57
C LEU A 220 -20.97 -9.15 -7.55
N VAL A 221 -21.02 -7.87 -7.91
CA VAL A 221 -19.99 -7.22 -8.72
C VAL A 221 -18.85 -6.81 -7.80
N HIS A 222 -17.62 -7.08 -8.22
CA HIS A 222 -16.41 -6.63 -7.55
C HIS A 222 -15.49 -5.92 -8.54
N ILE A 223 -15.03 -4.73 -8.18
CA ILE A 223 -13.99 -4.01 -8.93
C ILE A 223 -12.66 -4.18 -8.22
N SER A 224 -11.62 -4.56 -8.96
CA SER A 224 -10.28 -4.78 -8.40
C SER A 224 -9.21 -4.71 -9.48
N GLY A 225 -8.07 -4.11 -9.13
CA GLY A 225 -6.84 -4.19 -9.94
C GLY A 225 -6.31 -5.61 -10.16
N ARG A 226 -6.83 -6.63 -9.45
CA ARG A 226 -6.51 -8.05 -9.68
C ARG A 226 -7.24 -8.63 -10.90
N PHE A 227 -8.34 -8.01 -11.33
CA PHE A 227 -8.94 -8.30 -12.63
C PHE A 227 -8.20 -7.48 -13.68
N SER A 228 -7.92 -8.09 -14.83
CA SER A 228 -7.12 -7.45 -15.87
C SER A 228 -7.78 -6.19 -16.42
N ALA A 229 -6.98 -5.29 -17.00
CA ALA A 229 -7.49 -4.12 -17.71
C ALA A 229 -8.41 -4.52 -18.88
N ALA A 230 -8.12 -5.66 -19.54
CA ALA A 230 -8.98 -6.24 -20.58
C ALA A 230 -10.37 -6.64 -20.07
N ARG A 231 -10.50 -6.96 -18.77
CA ARG A 231 -11.79 -7.20 -18.09
C ARG A 231 -12.36 -5.93 -17.46
N ASN A 232 -11.83 -4.75 -17.80
CA ASN A 232 -12.22 -3.47 -17.23
C ASN A 232 -12.14 -3.44 -15.69
N TYR A 233 -11.23 -4.23 -15.11
CA TYR A 233 -11.09 -4.40 -13.66
C TYR A 233 -12.35 -4.94 -12.95
N LEU A 234 -13.31 -5.50 -13.69
CA LEU A 234 -14.58 -6.00 -13.18
C LEU A 234 -14.60 -7.54 -13.13
N GLY A 235 -15.09 -8.07 -12.03
CA GLY A 235 -15.46 -9.48 -11.89
C GLY A 235 -16.84 -9.62 -11.26
N VAL A 236 -17.61 -10.60 -11.73
CA VAL A 236 -18.78 -11.11 -11.02
C VAL A 236 -18.29 -12.25 -10.14
N VAL A 237 -18.45 -12.09 -8.82
CA VAL A 237 -17.89 -13.04 -7.85
C VAL A 237 -18.97 -13.64 -6.97
N LEU A 238 -18.76 -14.88 -6.57
CA LEU A 238 -19.62 -15.61 -5.63
C LEU A 238 -18.93 -15.71 -4.26
N PRO A 239 -19.45 -15.04 -3.21
CA PRO A 239 -18.97 -15.23 -1.85
C PRO A 239 -19.20 -16.67 -1.36
N LEU A 240 -18.12 -17.41 -1.09
CA LEU A 240 -18.21 -18.81 -0.69
C LEU A 240 -18.21 -18.98 0.83
N ALA A 241 -17.21 -18.38 1.50
CA ALA A 241 -17.02 -18.53 2.93
C ALA A 241 -16.18 -17.38 3.50
N TRP A 242 -16.28 -17.16 4.82
CA TRP A 242 -15.31 -16.34 5.53
C TRP A 242 -14.00 -17.10 5.73
N HIS A 243 -12.88 -16.40 5.66
CA HIS A 243 -11.56 -17.00 5.86
C HIS A 243 -11.43 -17.55 7.31
N PRO A 244 -10.85 -18.75 7.51
CA PRO A 244 -10.80 -19.40 8.83
C PRO A 244 -9.98 -18.64 9.88
N HIS A 245 -8.88 -18.00 9.48
CA HIS A 245 -8.01 -17.23 10.40
C HIS A 245 -8.15 -15.70 10.27
N ASN A 246 -8.36 -15.16 9.07
CA ASN A 246 -8.47 -13.72 8.85
C ASN A 246 -9.93 -13.25 8.85
N ARG A 247 -10.42 -12.74 9.98
CA ARG A 247 -11.78 -12.18 10.14
C ARG A 247 -12.17 -11.03 9.19
N ASN A 248 -11.20 -10.47 8.48
CA ASN A 248 -11.41 -9.40 7.51
C ASN A 248 -11.35 -9.89 6.06
N ALA A 249 -11.18 -11.20 5.81
CA ALA A 249 -11.10 -11.77 4.47
C ALA A 249 -12.31 -12.66 4.18
N LEU A 250 -12.89 -12.45 3.01
CA LEU A 250 -13.96 -13.25 2.42
C LEU A 250 -13.38 -14.01 1.23
N ILE A 251 -13.60 -15.32 1.18
CA ILE A 251 -13.20 -16.16 0.06
C ILE A 251 -14.30 -16.06 -0.99
N VAL A 252 -13.95 -15.58 -2.18
CA VAL A 252 -14.87 -15.46 -3.31
C VAL A 252 -14.39 -16.27 -4.50
N CYS A 253 -15.33 -16.84 -5.25
CA CYS A 253 -15.07 -17.45 -6.55
C CYS A 253 -15.27 -16.42 -7.66
N ASP A 254 -14.33 -16.29 -8.58
CA ASP A 254 -14.52 -15.51 -9.82
C ASP A 254 -15.36 -16.33 -10.80
N LEU A 255 -16.61 -15.92 -11.03
CA LEU A 255 -17.53 -16.64 -11.90
C LEU A 255 -17.17 -16.51 -13.38
N HIS A 256 -16.19 -15.66 -13.75
CA HIS A 256 -15.66 -15.61 -15.12
C HIS A 256 -14.82 -16.83 -15.48
N LEU A 257 -14.19 -17.47 -14.49
CA LEU A 257 -13.30 -18.60 -14.68
C LEU A 257 -14.04 -19.93 -14.55
N ASP A 258 -13.44 -20.99 -15.09
CA ASP A 258 -13.93 -22.35 -14.89
C ASP A 258 -13.69 -22.78 -13.43
N HIS A 259 -14.72 -23.38 -12.83
CA HIS A 259 -14.72 -23.87 -11.45
C HIS A 259 -14.57 -25.38 -11.34
N SER A 260 -14.43 -26.11 -12.45
CA SER A 260 -14.10 -27.54 -12.47
C SER A 260 -12.92 -27.91 -11.54
N PRO A 261 -11.84 -27.09 -11.37
CA PRO A 261 -10.78 -27.45 -10.43
C PRO A 261 -11.28 -27.60 -8.99
N LEU A 262 -12.25 -26.77 -8.57
CA LEU A 262 -12.84 -26.86 -7.24
C LEU A 262 -13.65 -28.14 -7.03
N LEU A 263 -14.15 -28.74 -8.11
CA LEU A 263 -14.91 -29.99 -8.06
C LEU A 263 -13.98 -31.19 -8.15
N ASP A 264 -13.06 -31.17 -9.11
CA ASP A 264 -12.30 -32.35 -9.53
C ASP A 264 -10.99 -32.57 -8.77
N GLN A 265 -10.37 -31.50 -8.25
CA GLN A 265 -9.04 -31.57 -7.62
C GLN A 265 -9.13 -31.67 -6.10
N ASP A 266 -8.14 -32.29 -5.47
CA ASP A 266 -7.99 -32.34 -4.03
C ASP A 266 -7.42 -31.02 -3.46
N ALA A 267 -7.49 -30.86 -2.14
CA ALA A 267 -7.07 -29.63 -1.46
C ALA A 267 -5.57 -29.33 -1.60
N SER A 268 -4.71 -30.35 -1.68
CA SER A 268 -3.26 -30.14 -1.79
C SER A 268 -2.88 -29.61 -3.16
N THR A 269 -3.45 -30.18 -4.23
CA THR A 269 -3.28 -29.72 -5.62
C THR A 269 -3.83 -28.31 -5.80
N LEU A 270 -5.02 -28.04 -5.26
CA LEU A 270 -5.61 -26.70 -5.28
C LEU A 270 -4.74 -25.68 -4.54
N LYS A 271 -4.15 -26.04 -3.39
CA LYS A 271 -3.27 -25.15 -2.62
C LYS A 271 -2.03 -24.81 -3.43
N GLN A 272 -1.39 -25.80 -4.04
CA GLN A 272 -0.23 -25.58 -4.91
C GLN A 272 -0.59 -24.64 -6.07
N ARG A 273 -1.66 -24.94 -6.81
CA ARG A 273 -2.09 -24.11 -7.96
C ARG A 273 -2.48 -22.69 -7.58
N LEU A 274 -3.08 -22.47 -6.40
CA LEU A 274 -3.46 -21.14 -5.91
C LEU A 274 -2.25 -20.23 -5.70
N TYR A 275 -1.09 -20.80 -5.33
CA TYR A 275 0.16 -20.07 -5.08
C TYR A 275 1.15 -20.12 -6.26
N THR A 276 0.84 -20.87 -7.32
CA THR A 276 1.60 -20.88 -8.57
C THR A 276 1.18 -19.71 -9.46
N ARG A 277 2.15 -18.96 -9.99
CA ARG A 277 1.86 -17.91 -10.98
C ARG A 277 1.25 -18.53 -12.23
N HIS A 278 0.30 -17.84 -12.87
CA HIS A 278 -0.41 -18.37 -14.03
C HIS A 278 0.52 -18.85 -15.16
N GLU A 279 1.59 -18.09 -15.46
CA GLU A 279 2.60 -18.43 -16.48
C GLU A 279 3.45 -19.66 -16.13
N ALA A 280 3.45 -20.08 -14.87
CA ALA A 280 4.18 -21.25 -14.38
C ALA A 280 3.27 -22.48 -14.20
N LEU A 281 1.98 -22.38 -14.54
CA LEU A 281 1.08 -23.53 -14.60
C LEU A 281 1.41 -24.38 -15.84
N SER A 282 1.24 -25.69 -15.73
CA SER A 282 1.51 -26.60 -16.85
C SER A 282 0.46 -26.45 -17.94
N GLU A 283 0.78 -26.89 -19.16
CA GLU A 283 -0.18 -26.87 -20.27
C GLU A 283 -1.46 -27.65 -19.90
N GLY A 284 -2.62 -27.01 -20.05
CA GLY A 284 -3.92 -27.58 -19.66
C GLY A 284 -4.31 -27.42 -18.18
N GLU A 285 -3.42 -26.91 -17.32
CA GLU A 285 -3.78 -26.62 -15.92
C GLU A 285 -4.52 -25.29 -15.80
N LEU A 286 -5.74 -25.36 -15.27
CA LEU A 286 -6.54 -24.17 -14.98
C LEU A 286 -6.13 -23.54 -13.63
N PRO A 287 -6.08 -22.20 -13.54
CA PRO A 287 -5.89 -21.52 -12.26
C PRO A 287 -7.09 -21.80 -11.33
N VAL A 288 -6.85 -21.80 -10.03
CA VAL A 288 -7.92 -21.89 -9.04
C VAL A 288 -8.71 -20.58 -9.05
N PRO A 289 -10.04 -20.59 -9.29
CA PRO A 289 -10.82 -19.37 -9.49
C PRO A 289 -11.17 -18.66 -8.18
N LEU A 290 -10.27 -18.71 -7.19
CA LEU A 290 -10.49 -18.14 -5.86
C LEU A 290 -9.68 -16.86 -5.67
N LYS A 291 -10.30 -15.91 -4.97
CA LYS A 291 -9.68 -14.66 -4.56
C LYS A 291 -10.13 -14.32 -3.14
N LEU A 292 -9.24 -13.66 -2.38
CA LEU A 292 -9.62 -13.00 -1.14
C LEU A 292 -10.14 -11.57 -1.38
N LEU A 293 -11.27 -11.27 -0.78
CA LEU A 293 -11.85 -9.93 -0.68
C LEU A 293 -11.68 -9.44 0.76
N HIS A 294 -10.86 -8.40 0.95
CA HIS A 294 -10.55 -7.85 2.27
C HIS A 294 -11.48 -6.68 2.61
N ILE A 295 -12.40 -6.89 3.55
CA ILE A 295 -13.44 -5.90 3.91
C ILE A 295 -12.91 -4.66 4.66
N ASN A 296 -11.65 -4.71 5.13
CA ASN A 296 -10.96 -3.58 5.77
C ASN A 296 -10.02 -2.81 4.82
N ARG A 297 -10.08 -3.09 3.50
CA ARG A 297 -9.29 -2.43 2.46
C ARG A 297 -10.19 -1.77 1.40
N CYS A 298 -11.29 -1.17 1.86
CA CYS A 298 -12.28 -0.44 1.04
C CYS A 298 -12.63 -1.15 -0.28
N PRO A 299 -12.98 -2.45 -0.26
CA PRO A 299 -13.21 -3.17 -1.49
C PRO A 299 -14.45 -2.62 -2.19
N VAL A 300 -14.34 -2.36 -3.48
CA VAL A 300 -15.49 -1.94 -4.28
C VAL A 300 -16.34 -3.17 -4.60
N ILE A 301 -17.52 -3.21 -4.02
CA ILE A 301 -18.55 -4.23 -4.29
C ILE A 301 -19.89 -3.57 -4.58
N ALA A 302 -20.69 -4.20 -5.43
CA ALA A 302 -22.03 -3.75 -5.74
C ALA A 302 -22.98 -4.91 -6.01
N PRO A 303 -24.28 -4.76 -5.74
CA PRO A 303 -25.28 -5.75 -6.14
C PRO A 303 -25.33 -5.89 -7.66
N MET A 304 -25.76 -7.05 -8.15
CA MET A 304 -25.87 -7.33 -9.59
C MET A 304 -26.72 -6.31 -10.35
N GLY A 305 -27.74 -5.74 -9.70
CA GLY A 305 -28.62 -4.72 -10.31
C GLY A 305 -27.93 -3.41 -10.71
N VAL A 306 -26.65 -3.20 -10.37
CA VAL A 306 -25.88 -2.05 -10.87
C VAL A 306 -25.54 -2.18 -12.36
N LEU A 307 -25.49 -3.42 -12.89
CA LEU A 307 -25.16 -3.73 -14.27
C LEU A 307 -26.41 -3.58 -15.15
N ARG A 308 -26.52 -2.43 -15.83
CA ARG A 308 -27.58 -2.19 -16.82
C ARG A 308 -27.34 -3.06 -18.06
N SER A 309 -28.37 -3.29 -18.87
CA SER A 309 -28.21 -4.07 -20.11
C SER A 309 -27.13 -3.50 -21.05
N GLU A 310 -27.05 -2.17 -21.17
CA GLU A 310 -25.99 -1.48 -21.92
C GLU A 310 -24.59 -1.69 -21.32
N ASP A 311 -24.47 -1.81 -19.99
CA ASP A 311 -23.19 -2.10 -19.34
C ASP A 311 -22.79 -3.56 -19.61
N GLN A 312 -23.74 -4.49 -19.54
CA GLN A 312 -23.51 -5.91 -19.81
C GLN A 312 -23.03 -6.14 -21.25
N GLU A 313 -23.64 -5.46 -22.22
CA GLU A 313 -23.24 -5.50 -23.63
C GLU A 313 -21.87 -4.87 -23.85
N ARG A 314 -21.66 -3.64 -23.37
CA ARG A 314 -20.38 -2.91 -23.49
C ARG A 314 -19.20 -3.68 -22.89
N LEU A 315 -19.43 -4.33 -21.75
CA LEU A 315 -18.42 -5.10 -21.02
C LEU A 315 -18.36 -6.57 -21.45
N GLN A 316 -19.23 -7.02 -22.36
CA GLN A 316 -19.32 -8.39 -22.88
C GLN A 316 -19.46 -9.43 -21.75
N LEU A 317 -20.37 -9.19 -20.82
CA LEU A 317 -20.58 -10.05 -19.66
C LEU A 317 -21.45 -11.27 -20.00
N ASP A 318 -20.94 -12.47 -19.72
CA ASP A 318 -21.67 -13.72 -19.86
C ASP A 318 -22.57 -13.98 -18.64
N MET A 319 -23.66 -13.23 -18.55
CA MET A 319 -24.59 -13.30 -17.41
C MET A 319 -25.19 -14.70 -17.23
N ALA A 320 -25.56 -15.36 -18.34
CA ALA A 320 -26.10 -16.72 -18.31
C ALA A 320 -25.05 -17.73 -17.81
N GLY A 321 -23.79 -17.61 -18.25
CA GLY A 321 -22.70 -18.42 -17.74
C GLY A 321 -22.43 -18.20 -16.26
N TYR A 322 -22.48 -16.95 -15.78
CA TYR A 322 -22.30 -16.65 -14.35
C TYR A 322 -23.41 -17.26 -13.50
N GLU A 323 -24.67 -17.16 -13.93
CA GLU A 323 -25.82 -17.76 -13.25
C GLU A 323 -25.69 -19.30 -13.21
N SER A 324 -25.36 -19.92 -14.34
CA SER A 324 -25.15 -21.37 -14.43
C SER A 324 -24.02 -21.85 -13.51
N ARG A 325 -22.87 -21.17 -13.51
CA ARG A 325 -21.74 -21.49 -12.63
C ARG A 325 -22.07 -21.30 -11.16
N ALA A 326 -22.82 -20.25 -10.81
CA ALA A 326 -23.26 -20.02 -9.44
C ALA A 326 -24.22 -21.13 -8.96
N ALA A 327 -25.15 -21.56 -9.81
CA ALA A 327 -26.06 -22.66 -9.52
C ALA A 327 -25.28 -23.98 -9.32
N ALA A 328 -24.37 -24.30 -10.23
CA ALA A 328 -23.52 -25.50 -10.15
C ALA A 328 -22.68 -25.52 -8.86
N LEU A 329 -22.06 -24.40 -8.48
CA LEU A 329 -21.32 -24.28 -7.22
C LEU A 329 -22.23 -24.43 -5.99
N ASN A 330 -23.47 -23.95 -6.06
CA ASN A 330 -24.42 -24.10 -4.96
C ASN A 330 -24.90 -25.55 -4.79
N GLU A 331 -25.17 -26.25 -5.89
CA GLU A 331 -25.58 -27.66 -5.90
C GLU A 331 -24.46 -28.60 -5.45
N SER A 332 -23.21 -28.28 -5.82
CA SER A 332 -22.02 -29.09 -5.50
C SER A 332 -21.31 -28.67 -4.20
N ARG A 333 -21.98 -27.92 -3.32
CA ARG A 333 -21.37 -27.35 -2.11
C ARG A 333 -20.66 -28.36 -1.22
N GLU A 334 -21.24 -29.54 -1.05
CA GLU A 334 -20.66 -30.63 -0.25
C GLU A 334 -19.32 -31.14 -0.80
N VAL A 335 -19.05 -30.94 -2.10
CA VAL A 335 -17.81 -31.38 -2.77
C VAL A 335 -16.65 -30.45 -2.47
N TRP A 336 -16.86 -29.13 -2.43
CA TRP A 336 -15.78 -28.14 -2.39
C TRP A 336 -15.64 -27.38 -1.06
N GLN A 337 -16.67 -27.33 -0.22
CA GLN A 337 -16.69 -26.44 0.96
C GLN A 337 -15.51 -26.68 1.91
N ASP A 338 -15.24 -27.93 2.26
CA ASP A 338 -14.14 -28.27 3.19
C ASP A 338 -12.77 -28.06 2.53
N LYS A 339 -12.65 -28.32 1.22
CA LYS A 339 -11.43 -28.05 0.46
C LYS A 339 -11.07 -26.58 0.56
N VAL A 340 -12.03 -25.69 0.29
CA VAL A 340 -11.81 -24.23 0.30
C VAL A 340 -11.32 -23.75 1.68
N LEU A 341 -11.89 -24.25 2.78
CA LEU A 341 -11.43 -23.87 4.12
C LEU A 341 -10.02 -24.39 4.41
N ALA A 342 -9.68 -25.60 3.96
CA ALA A 342 -8.35 -26.18 4.14
C ALA A 342 -7.24 -25.44 3.37
N LEU A 343 -7.56 -24.83 2.21
CA LEU A 343 -6.59 -24.05 1.42
C LEU A 343 -5.97 -22.88 2.20
N TYR A 344 -6.77 -22.26 3.06
CA TYR A 344 -6.43 -21.07 3.83
C TYR A 344 -6.09 -21.38 5.30
N GLY A 345 -5.68 -22.63 5.59
CA GLY A 345 -5.06 -23.01 6.87
C GLY A 345 -3.70 -22.32 7.08
N LYS A 346 -3.04 -22.59 8.22
CA LYS A 346 -1.72 -21.99 8.53
C LYS A 346 -0.73 -22.15 7.38
N GLU A 347 -0.07 -21.04 7.04
CA GLU A 347 1.01 -20.97 6.06
C GLU A 347 2.36 -21.06 6.77
N ASP A 348 3.29 -21.82 6.19
CA ASP A 348 4.69 -21.85 6.59
C ASP A 348 5.45 -20.88 5.68
N PHE A 349 5.45 -19.59 6.02
CA PHE A 349 6.38 -18.65 5.39
C PHE A 349 7.70 -18.67 6.14
N THR A 350 8.81 -18.56 5.40
CA THR A 350 10.10 -18.23 5.99
C THR A 350 10.00 -16.84 6.61
N ALA A 351 10.01 -16.77 7.93
CA ALA A 351 9.99 -15.50 8.65
C ALA A 351 11.26 -14.69 8.32
N SER A 352 11.11 -13.37 8.26
CA SER A 352 12.29 -12.49 8.22
C SER A 352 12.92 -12.45 9.59
N GLU A 353 14.25 -12.48 9.70
CA GLU A 353 14.94 -12.27 10.97
C GLU A 353 15.05 -10.78 11.35
N ASP A 354 14.81 -9.87 10.41
CA ASP A 354 14.90 -8.42 10.62
C ASP A 354 13.65 -7.90 11.33
N PRO A 355 13.74 -7.40 12.58
CA PRO A 355 12.57 -6.97 13.36
C PRO A 355 11.80 -5.81 12.70
N GLU A 356 12.43 -5.02 11.83
CA GLU A 356 11.75 -3.96 11.07
C GLU A 356 10.76 -4.50 10.04
N GLN A 357 10.97 -5.75 9.61
CA GLN A 357 10.16 -6.41 8.59
C GLN A 357 9.08 -7.31 9.18
N GLN A 358 9.13 -7.55 10.49
CA GLN A 358 8.23 -8.41 11.26
C GLN A 358 6.94 -7.72 11.74
N LEU A 359 6.54 -6.59 11.13
CA LEU A 359 5.30 -5.87 11.48
C LEU A 359 4.07 -6.80 11.54
N TYR A 360 3.97 -7.73 10.60
CA TYR A 360 2.82 -8.63 10.45
C TYR A 360 3.00 -9.98 11.16
N ASP A 361 4.09 -10.20 11.88
CA ASP A 361 4.38 -11.46 12.59
C ASP A 361 3.67 -11.54 13.95
N GLY A 362 3.05 -10.45 14.38
CA GLY A 362 2.24 -10.39 15.60
C GLY A 362 1.94 -8.97 16.04
N PHE A 363 0.78 -8.78 16.65
CA PHE A 363 0.43 -7.49 17.28
C PHE A 363 1.23 -7.30 18.57
N ILE A 364 1.71 -6.07 18.80
CA ILE A 364 2.31 -5.67 20.07
C ILE A 364 1.23 -5.67 21.16
N ALA A 365 1.51 -6.37 22.27
CA ALA A 365 0.60 -6.49 23.40
C ALA A 365 0.39 -5.15 24.13
N ASP A 366 -0.71 -5.01 24.87
CA ASP A 366 -1.09 -3.74 25.49
C ASP A 366 -0.04 -3.19 26.48
N ARG A 367 0.69 -4.07 27.18
CA ARG A 367 1.78 -3.66 28.09
C ARG A 367 2.90 -2.98 27.31
N ASP A 368 3.40 -3.64 26.26
CA ASP A 368 4.45 -3.09 25.41
C ASP A 368 3.98 -1.87 24.61
N ARG A 369 2.71 -1.80 24.20
CA ARG A 369 2.16 -0.61 23.55
C ARG A 369 2.29 0.64 24.43
N ARG A 370 2.03 0.51 25.74
CA ARG A 370 2.24 1.60 26.72
C ARG A 370 3.72 1.94 26.90
N LEU A 371 4.62 0.97 26.80
CA LEU A 371 6.06 1.22 26.81
C LEU A 371 6.50 1.96 25.53
N CYS A 372 5.97 1.59 24.36
CA CYS A 372 6.21 2.32 23.11
C CYS A 372 5.75 3.78 23.19
N GLU A 373 4.60 4.03 23.82
CA GLU A 373 4.14 5.40 24.09
C GLU A 373 5.13 6.16 24.99
N GLN A 374 5.68 5.51 26.04
CA GLN A 374 6.69 6.11 26.91
C GLN A 374 8.00 6.38 26.17
N VAL A 375 8.45 5.48 25.28
CA VAL A 375 9.62 5.71 24.42
C VAL A 375 9.46 6.99 23.62
N ARG A 376 8.31 7.21 22.98
CA ARG A 376 8.08 8.41 22.16
C ARG A 376 7.99 9.70 22.96
N LEU A 377 7.65 9.63 24.25
CA LEU A 377 7.52 10.78 25.14
C LEU A 377 8.79 11.04 25.96
N ALA A 378 9.76 10.13 25.94
CA ALA A 378 10.99 10.26 26.69
C ALA A 378 11.99 11.18 25.96
N ASP A 379 12.77 11.92 26.76
CA ASP A 379 13.90 12.66 26.24
C ASP A 379 14.95 11.69 25.66
N PRO A 380 15.63 12.03 24.53
CA PRO A 380 16.59 11.14 23.88
C PRO A 380 17.67 10.58 24.81
N GLU A 381 18.16 11.39 25.77
CA GLU A 381 19.16 10.98 26.75
C GLU A 381 18.65 9.89 27.69
N ARG A 382 17.35 9.90 28.01
CA ARG A 382 16.73 8.86 28.84
C ARG A 382 16.55 7.55 28.10
N LEU A 383 16.36 7.59 26.78
CA LEU A 383 16.30 6.38 25.95
C LEU A 383 17.58 5.54 26.05
N ALA A 384 18.73 6.18 26.30
CA ALA A 384 20.02 5.53 26.49
C ALA A 384 20.24 4.99 27.90
N GLY A 385 19.69 5.67 28.93
CA GLY A 385 19.96 5.38 30.34
C GLY A 385 18.95 4.48 31.05
N ASP A 386 17.69 4.47 30.59
CA ASP A 386 16.61 3.73 31.24
C ASP A 386 16.56 2.27 30.77
N ALA A 387 16.14 1.37 31.66
CA ALA A 387 15.84 -0.02 31.31
C ALA A 387 14.42 -0.10 30.72
N TRP A 388 14.29 -0.68 29.53
CA TRP A 388 13.02 -0.86 28.82
C TRP A 388 12.61 -2.34 28.84
N PRO A 389 11.75 -2.76 29.79
CA PRO A 389 11.43 -4.16 30.00
C PRO A 389 10.35 -4.65 29.03
N PHE A 390 10.65 -4.66 27.73
CA PHE A 390 9.76 -5.18 26.69
C PHE A 390 9.55 -6.69 26.83
N ASP A 391 8.31 -7.16 26.63
CA ASP A 391 8.04 -8.60 26.52
C ASP A 391 8.26 -9.10 25.08
N ASP A 392 7.94 -8.24 24.10
CA ASP A 392 8.13 -8.50 22.68
C ASP A 392 9.61 -8.41 22.28
N THR A 393 10.13 -9.51 21.75
CA THR A 393 11.56 -9.66 21.42
C THR A 393 12.03 -8.76 20.28
N ARG A 394 11.11 -8.16 19.52
CA ARG A 394 11.42 -7.24 18.42
C ARG A 394 11.83 -5.85 18.92
N LEU A 395 11.23 -5.40 20.02
CA LEU A 395 11.31 -4.02 20.48
C LEU A 395 12.69 -3.59 20.99
N PRO A 396 13.50 -4.43 21.67
CA PRO A 396 14.85 -4.03 22.08
C PRO A 396 15.74 -3.63 20.89
N GLU A 397 15.71 -4.40 19.81
CA GLU A 397 16.49 -4.10 18.61
C GLU A 397 15.93 -2.89 17.85
N LEU A 398 14.60 -2.78 17.74
CA LEU A 398 13.97 -1.58 17.17
C LEU A 398 14.34 -0.31 17.95
N LEU A 399 14.43 -0.38 19.28
CA LEU A 399 14.78 0.78 20.10
C LEU A 399 16.22 1.21 19.87
N PHE A 400 17.14 0.26 19.78
CA PHE A 400 18.53 0.55 19.44
C PHE A 400 18.64 1.25 18.08
N ARG A 401 17.98 0.72 17.04
CA ARG A 401 18.00 1.33 15.70
C ARG A 401 17.30 2.68 15.67
N TYR A 402 16.16 2.82 16.33
CA TYR A 402 15.44 4.09 16.44
C TYR A 402 16.32 5.19 17.06
N ARG A 403 17.02 4.88 18.15
CA ARG A 403 18.00 5.80 18.76
C ARG A 403 19.16 6.10 17.84
N ALA A 404 19.74 5.08 17.21
CA ALA A 404 20.92 5.26 16.36
C ALA A 404 20.65 6.13 15.13
N ARG A 405 19.46 6.00 14.52
CA ARG A 405 19.06 6.80 13.36
C ARG A 405 18.67 8.23 13.70
N ASN A 406 17.91 8.42 14.79
CA ASN A 406 17.28 9.71 15.09
C ASN A 406 18.07 10.54 16.11
N PHE A 407 18.79 9.88 17.02
CA PHE A 407 19.51 10.51 18.12
C PHE A 407 20.95 9.96 18.27
N PRO A 408 21.78 10.00 17.21
CA PRO A 408 23.10 9.36 17.20
C PRO A 408 24.05 9.91 18.28
N HIS A 409 23.84 11.16 18.72
CA HIS A 409 24.61 11.78 19.80
C HIS A 409 24.40 11.10 21.17
N THR A 410 23.34 10.31 21.34
CA THR A 410 23.04 9.56 22.57
C THR A 410 23.74 8.21 22.64
N LEU A 411 24.42 7.79 21.56
CA LEU A 411 25.08 6.49 21.50
C LEU A 411 26.42 6.53 22.25
N SER A 412 26.66 5.53 23.10
CA SER A 412 27.99 5.26 23.65
C SER A 412 28.99 4.86 22.55
N ARG A 413 30.29 4.86 22.86
CA ARG A 413 31.32 4.45 21.89
C ARG A 413 31.12 3.02 21.38
N GLU A 414 30.70 2.10 22.25
CA GLU A 414 30.40 0.71 21.88
C GLU A 414 29.15 0.63 20.98
N GLU A 415 28.11 1.39 21.31
CA GLU A 415 26.91 1.48 20.49
C GLU A 415 27.17 2.10 19.11
N GLN A 416 28.05 3.10 19.02
CA GLN A 416 28.48 3.68 17.74
C GLN A 416 29.21 2.65 16.88
N GLN A 417 30.11 1.83 17.47
CA GLN A 417 30.79 0.76 16.74
C GLN A 417 29.81 -0.32 16.27
N ARG A 418 28.87 -0.72 17.14
CA ARG A 418 27.79 -1.65 16.79
C ARG A 418 26.94 -1.12 15.64
N TRP A 419 26.56 0.16 15.70
CA TRP A 419 25.77 0.80 14.66
C TRP A 419 26.54 0.90 13.34
N GLN A 420 27.80 1.32 13.38
CA GLN A 420 28.65 1.36 12.18
C GLN A 420 28.76 -0.01 11.52
N HIS A 421 29.00 -1.07 12.30
CA HIS A 421 29.04 -2.43 11.77
C HIS A 421 27.70 -2.84 11.16
N PHE A 422 26.58 -2.53 11.83
CA PHE A 422 25.25 -2.77 11.29
C PHE A 422 25.04 -2.07 9.93
N CYS A 423 25.38 -0.77 9.81
CA CYS A 423 25.28 -0.04 8.54
C CYS A 423 26.14 -0.68 7.44
N GLN A 424 27.36 -1.11 7.79
CA GLN A 424 28.26 -1.75 6.84
C GLN A 424 27.66 -3.03 6.26
N GLU A 425 27.15 -3.90 7.13
CA GLU A 425 26.53 -5.15 6.72
C GLU A 425 25.27 -4.91 5.90
N ARG A 426 24.41 -3.97 6.31
CA ARG A 426 23.19 -3.61 5.56
C ARG A 426 23.49 -3.15 4.14
N LEU A 427 24.53 -2.33 3.96
CA LEU A 427 24.89 -1.77 2.66
C LEU A 427 25.71 -2.73 1.77
N ARG A 428 26.19 -3.85 2.30
CA ARG A 428 26.95 -4.86 1.54
C ARG A 428 26.15 -6.13 1.26
N ASN A 429 25.34 -6.58 2.22
CA ASN A 429 24.72 -7.89 2.22
C ASN A 429 23.18 -7.78 2.15
N PRO A 430 22.54 -8.18 1.03
CA PRO A 430 21.09 -8.08 0.86
C PRO A 430 20.27 -8.79 1.96
N GLU A 431 20.83 -9.84 2.57
CA GLU A 431 20.18 -10.60 3.65
C GLU A 431 19.92 -9.77 4.92
N TRP A 432 20.65 -8.67 5.11
CA TRP A 432 20.45 -7.73 6.23
C TRP A 432 19.29 -6.74 5.99
N GLY A 433 18.57 -6.87 4.88
CA GLY A 433 17.28 -6.24 4.69
C GLY A 433 17.32 -4.75 4.36
N ALA A 434 18.46 -4.21 3.91
CA ALA A 434 18.49 -2.86 3.36
C ALA A 434 17.57 -2.74 2.12
N PRO A 435 17.08 -1.53 1.81
CA PRO A 435 16.44 -1.25 0.53
C PRO A 435 17.32 -1.56 -0.68
N ASN A 436 18.62 -1.24 -0.55
CA ASN A 436 19.58 -1.37 -1.63
C ASN A 436 21.00 -1.53 -1.06
N THR A 437 21.85 -2.26 -1.76
CA THR A 437 23.29 -2.35 -1.44
C THR A 437 24.09 -1.32 -2.24
N LEU A 438 25.33 -1.02 -1.83
CA LEU A 438 26.23 -0.16 -2.59
C LEU A 438 26.53 -0.73 -3.99
N GLN A 439 26.67 -2.04 -4.09
CA GLN A 439 26.93 -2.73 -5.36
C GLN A 439 25.73 -2.60 -6.29
N ASP A 440 24.52 -2.92 -5.80
CA ASP A 440 23.29 -2.84 -6.58
C ASP A 440 22.94 -1.41 -6.98
N PHE A 441 23.14 -0.45 -6.07
CA PHE A 441 23.04 0.97 -6.37
C PHE A 441 23.96 1.39 -7.50
N THR A 442 25.25 1.05 -7.43
CA THR A 442 26.24 1.43 -8.44
C THR A 442 25.90 0.84 -9.80
N LYS A 443 25.48 -0.44 -9.82
CA LYS A 443 25.05 -1.12 -11.04
C LYS A 443 23.83 -0.43 -11.67
N ALA A 444 22.77 -0.23 -10.89
CA ALA A 444 21.54 0.40 -11.37
C ALA A 444 21.79 1.85 -11.83
N LEU A 445 22.66 2.59 -11.14
CA LEU A 445 23.03 3.95 -11.50
C LEU A 445 23.72 4.00 -12.87
N ILE A 446 24.68 3.11 -13.14
CA ILE A 446 25.35 3.03 -14.44
C ILE A 446 24.34 2.71 -15.55
N GLU A 447 23.49 1.71 -15.34
CA GLU A 447 22.48 1.28 -16.33
C GLU A 447 21.52 2.42 -16.67
N LEU A 448 21.01 3.13 -15.66
CA LEU A 448 20.04 4.21 -15.86
C LEU A 448 20.67 5.48 -16.44
N SER A 449 21.95 5.75 -16.16
CA SER A 449 22.67 6.91 -16.69
C SER A 449 22.78 6.90 -18.21
N LEU A 450 22.67 5.73 -18.87
CA LEU A 450 22.79 5.61 -20.32
C LEU A 450 21.64 6.29 -21.09
N ASN A 451 20.46 6.40 -20.47
CA ASN A 451 19.25 6.94 -21.09
C ASN A 451 18.64 8.12 -20.31
N ALA A 452 19.34 8.60 -19.28
CA ALA A 452 18.87 9.70 -18.45
C ALA A 452 18.95 11.05 -19.20
N THR A 453 17.99 11.93 -18.93
CA THR A 453 18.05 13.33 -19.37
C THR A 453 19.15 14.10 -18.61
N PRO A 454 19.56 15.30 -19.06
CA PRO A 454 20.55 16.11 -18.33
C PRO A 454 20.18 16.38 -16.86
N ASP A 455 18.91 16.70 -16.59
CA ASP A 455 18.44 16.96 -15.21
C ASP A 455 18.47 15.66 -14.37
N GLN A 456 18.10 14.54 -14.98
CA GLN A 456 18.18 13.22 -14.33
C GLN A 456 19.63 12.80 -14.03
N LEU A 457 20.57 13.12 -14.93
CA LEU A 457 22.00 12.87 -14.69
C LEU A 457 22.53 13.69 -13.51
N ASP A 458 22.05 14.92 -13.32
CA ASP A 458 22.43 15.72 -12.15
C ASP A 458 21.92 15.08 -10.84
N VAL A 459 20.67 14.62 -10.82
CA VAL A 459 20.12 13.88 -9.67
C VAL A 459 20.94 12.63 -9.36
N LEU A 460 21.26 11.81 -10.37
CA LEU A 460 22.09 10.61 -10.20
C LEU A 460 23.49 10.94 -9.69
N ARG A 461 24.11 12.00 -10.21
CA ARG A 461 25.43 12.44 -9.77
C ARG A 461 25.43 12.83 -8.29
N GLN A 462 24.43 13.59 -7.83
CA GLN A 462 24.34 13.95 -6.42
C GLN A 462 24.18 12.72 -5.52
N TRP A 463 23.39 11.73 -5.93
CA TRP A 463 23.27 10.46 -5.21
C TRP A 463 24.54 9.61 -5.26
N GLN A 464 25.29 9.65 -6.37
CA GLN A 464 26.60 9.00 -6.47
C GLN A 464 27.60 9.61 -5.48
N ASP A 465 27.68 10.94 -5.43
CA ASP A 465 28.56 11.67 -4.51
C ASP A 465 28.17 11.37 -3.05
N TYR A 466 26.87 11.33 -2.74
CA TYR A 466 26.37 10.91 -1.43
C TYR A 466 26.80 9.48 -1.07
N ALA A 467 26.63 8.52 -1.99
CA ALA A 467 27.03 7.13 -1.76
C ALA A 467 28.54 6.99 -1.52
N GLN A 468 29.37 7.75 -2.23
CA GLN A 468 30.83 7.78 -2.02
C GLN A 468 31.21 8.34 -0.65
N LEU A 469 30.60 9.46 -0.24
CA LEU A 469 30.81 10.06 1.08
C LEU A 469 30.35 9.11 2.20
N LEU A 470 29.21 8.46 2.02
CA LEU A 470 28.71 7.44 2.93
C LEU A 470 29.68 6.26 3.05
N SER A 471 30.18 5.76 1.92
CA SER A 471 31.16 4.66 1.89
C SER A 471 32.45 5.04 2.62
N ALA A 472 32.97 6.25 2.39
CA ALA A 472 34.16 6.74 3.05
C ALA A 472 33.97 6.87 4.57
N ARG A 473 32.84 7.41 5.03
CA ARG A 473 32.50 7.55 6.46
C ARG A 473 32.35 6.19 7.15
N LEU A 474 31.74 5.22 6.47
CA LEU A 474 31.53 3.88 7.01
C LEU A 474 32.73 2.94 6.78
N GLN A 475 33.80 3.38 6.10
CA GLN A 475 34.96 2.55 5.74
C GLN A 475 34.55 1.32 4.90
N LEU A 476 33.65 1.54 3.93
CA LEU A 476 33.05 0.54 3.06
C LEU A 476 33.79 0.34 1.74
#